data_AF-D5UR09-F1
#
_entry.id   AF-D5UR09-F1
#
_cell.length_a   1.000
_cell.length_b   1.000
_cell.length_c   1.000
_cell.angle_alpha   90.00
_cell.angle_beta   90.00
_cell.angle_gamma   90.00
#
_symmetry.space_group_name_H-M   'P 1'
#
loop_
_entity.id
_entity.type
_entity.pdbx_description
1 polymer ?
#
loop_
_entity_poly.entity_id
_entity_poly.type
_entity_poly.pdbx_seq_one_letter_code
_entity_poly.pdbx_strand_id
1 'polypeptide(L)'
;MTAERTVRDLIDDPRQSDPHELATLFAQLEPVSIDFLLGSWRGGELPSGHPMDGALATARWYGKTFRSANDVQPLVCLDESGEKFSNIALGKGEATLRLIDFDGTVTASMVYDGQPVIDHFAKVDDDTVMGIMTGKKLQAPYFYFYLERDSRPAPSGGCLADR
;
A
#
# COMPACT_ATOMS: atom_id res chain seq x y z
N MET A 1 -24.92 1.52 4.56
CA MET A 1 -23.56 1.16 5.03
C MET A 1 -22.61 2.06 4.29
N THR A 2 -21.66 2.71 4.95
CA THR A 2 -20.71 3.62 4.28
C THR A 2 -19.57 2.83 3.65
N ALA A 3 -18.83 3.42 2.72
CA ALA A 3 -17.72 2.74 2.04
C ALA A 3 -16.62 2.33 3.02
N GLU A 4 -16.30 3.19 4.00
CA GLU A 4 -15.31 2.96 5.04
C GLU A 4 -15.64 1.71 5.85
N ARG A 5 -16.91 1.59 6.27
CA ARG A 5 -17.37 0.43 7.04
C ARG A 5 -17.29 -0.86 6.23
N THR A 6 -17.70 -0.82 4.97
CA THR A 6 -17.62 -2.01 4.10
C THR A 6 -16.18 -2.45 3.89
N VAL A 7 -15.25 -1.50 3.65
CA VAL A 7 -13.82 -1.81 3.53
C VAL A 7 -13.28 -2.37 4.84
N ARG A 8 -13.71 -1.83 5.99
CA ARG A 8 -13.31 -2.38 7.29
C ARG A 8 -13.76 -3.82 7.48
N ASP A 9 -15.03 -4.10 7.20
CA ASP A 9 -15.61 -5.44 7.29
C ASP A 9 -14.85 -6.42 6.37
N LEU A 10 -14.42 -5.99 5.17
CA LEU A 10 -13.60 -6.79 4.24
C LEU A 10 -12.19 -7.09 4.76
N ILE A 11 -11.63 -6.22 5.59
CA ILE A 11 -10.31 -6.41 6.19
C ILE A 11 -10.39 -7.37 7.37
N ASP A 12 -11.46 -7.25 8.17
CA ASP A 12 -11.69 -8.09 9.36
C ASP A 12 -12.17 -9.51 9.01
N ASP A 13 -12.96 -9.67 7.94
CA ASP A 13 -13.43 -10.95 7.40
C ASP A 13 -13.10 -11.05 5.89
N PRO A 14 -11.84 -11.41 5.56
CA PRO A 14 -11.37 -11.42 4.17
C PRO A 14 -12.15 -12.39 3.28
N ARG A 15 -12.67 -11.85 2.18
CA ARG A 15 -13.30 -12.61 1.10
C ARG A 15 -12.83 -12.13 -0.25
N GLN A 16 -12.93 -13.00 -1.25
CA GLN A 16 -12.87 -12.54 -2.64
C GLN A 16 -14.06 -11.63 -2.92
N SER A 17 -13.79 -10.44 -3.44
CA SER A 17 -14.76 -9.41 -3.78
C SER A 17 -14.80 -9.18 -5.28
N ASP A 18 -15.90 -8.63 -5.78
CA ASP A 18 -15.97 -8.26 -7.19
C ASP A 18 -15.07 -7.03 -7.46
N PRO A 19 -14.26 -7.00 -8.53
CA PRO A 19 -13.40 -5.85 -8.81
C PRO A 19 -14.13 -4.52 -8.99
N HIS A 20 -15.39 -4.54 -9.46
CA HIS A 20 -16.23 -3.35 -9.60
C HIS A 20 -16.79 -2.88 -8.24
N GLU A 21 -17.07 -3.81 -7.32
CA GLU A 21 -17.38 -3.49 -5.92
C GLU A 21 -16.22 -2.70 -5.29
N LEU A 22 -14.99 -3.22 -5.41
CA LEU A 22 -13.80 -2.58 -4.84
C LEU A 22 -13.48 -1.22 -5.50
N ALA A 23 -13.64 -1.09 -6.82
CA ALA A 23 -13.51 0.19 -7.51
C ALA A 23 -14.53 1.22 -7.00
N THR A 24 -15.78 0.78 -6.82
CA THR A 24 -16.88 1.64 -6.32
C THR A 24 -16.62 2.08 -4.88
N LEU A 25 -16.13 1.19 -4.03
CA LEU A 25 -15.73 1.54 -2.66
C LEU A 25 -14.62 2.58 -2.66
N PHE A 26 -13.54 2.35 -3.40
CA PHE A 26 -12.41 3.28 -3.49
C PHE A 26 -12.85 4.68 -3.95
N ALA A 27 -13.69 4.77 -4.98
CA ALA A 27 -14.18 6.04 -5.50
C ALA A 27 -15.06 6.84 -4.52
N GLN A 28 -15.58 6.20 -3.46
CA GLN A 28 -16.38 6.84 -2.42
C GLN A 28 -15.55 7.30 -1.22
N LEU A 29 -14.29 6.84 -1.09
CA LEU A 29 -13.42 7.19 0.02
C LEU A 29 -12.76 8.56 -0.18
N GLU A 30 -12.41 9.23 0.91
CA GLU A 30 -11.72 10.52 0.86
C GLU A 30 -10.27 10.38 0.35
N PRO A 31 -9.76 11.33 -0.44
CA PRO A 31 -8.35 11.35 -0.81
C PRO A 31 -7.46 11.61 0.41
N VAL A 32 -6.21 11.15 0.34
CA VAL A 32 -5.22 11.36 1.41
C VAL A 32 -4.12 12.33 0.96
N SER A 33 -3.55 13.05 1.92
CA SER A 33 -2.36 13.87 1.71
C SER A 33 -1.07 13.04 1.82
N ILE A 34 0.05 13.60 1.35
CA ILE A 34 1.37 12.99 1.54
C ILE A 34 1.69 12.86 3.03
N ASP A 35 1.42 13.92 3.80
CA ASP A 35 1.69 13.95 5.25
C ASP A 35 0.90 12.87 5.99
N PHE A 36 -0.33 12.57 5.54
CA PHE A 36 -1.14 11.49 6.12
C PHE A 36 -0.45 10.13 5.97
N LEU A 37 0.20 9.86 4.83
CA LEU A 37 0.84 8.57 4.57
C LEU A 37 2.17 8.37 5.29
N LEU A 38 2.77 9.42 5.87
CA LEU A 38 4.07 9.28 6.53
C LEU A 38 4.01 8.29 7.70
N GLY A 39 5.07 7.47 7.81
CA GLY A 39 5.21 6.42 8.81
C GLY A 39 5.31 5.01 8.23
N SER A 40 5.19 4.02 9.11
CA SER A 40 5.23 2.60 8.75
C SER A 40 3.83 2.01 8.73
N TRP A 41 3.59 1.14 7.78
CA TRP A 41 2.30 0.53 7.54
C TRP A 41 2.44 -0.96 7.30
N ARG A 42 1.57 -1.74 7.91
CA ARG A 42 1.36 -3.16 7.61
C ARG A 42 0.36 -3.28 6.46
N GLY A 43 0.66 -4.13 5.48
CA GLY A 43 -0.21 -4.33 4.33
C GLY A 43 -0.94 -5.66 4.34
N GLY A 44 -2.07 -5.69 3.62
CA GLY A 44 -2.78 -6.91 3.26
C GLY A 44 -3.51 -6.73 1.93
N GLU A 45 -3.96 -7.84 1.35
CA GLU A 45 -4.65 -7.84 0.06
C GLU A 45 -6.16 -7.72 0.25
N LEU A 46 -6.86 -7.10 -0.72
CA LEU A 46 -8.30 -7.16 -0.88
C LEU A 46 -8.59 -7.99 -2.12
N PRO A 47 -8.76 -9.32 -2.00
CA PRO A 47 -8.74 -10.23 -3.15
C PRO A 47 -9.88 -9.90 -4.12
N SER A 48 -9.55 -9.77 -5.40
CA SER A 48 -10.51 -9.42 -6.46
C SER A 48 -10.61 -10.52 -7.54
N GLY A 49 -9.82 -11.59 -7.41
CA GLY A 49 -9.58 -12.57 -8.46
C GLY A 49 -8.48 -12.13 -9.44
N HIS A 50 -7.68 -11.12 -9.08
CA HIS A 50 -6.59 -10.63 -9.90
C HIS A 50 -5.45 -11.68 -9.94
N PRO A 51 -4.71 -11.85 -11.05
CA PRO A 51 -3.63 -12.83 -11.14
C PRO A 51 -2.47 -12.63 -10.13
N MET A 52 -2.41 -11.47 -9.48
CA MET A 52 -1.42 -11.17 -8.43
C MET A 52 -1.92 -11.49 -7.03
N ASP A 53 -3.19 -11.87 -6.85
CA ASP A 53 -3.71 -12.27 -5.54
C ASP A 53 -2.86 -13.45 -5.00
N GLY A 54 -2.40 -13.34 -3.76
CA GLY A 54 -1.48 -14.26 -3.09
C GLY A 54 0.01 -14.03 -3.37
N ALA A 55 0.38 -13.14 -4.29
CA ALA A 55 1.78 -12.88 -4.61
C ALA A 55 2.51 -12.16 -3.47
N LEU A 56 1.84 -11.25 -2.73
CA LEU A 56 2.47 -10.50 -1.65
C LEU A 56 2.72 -11.41 -0.43
N ALA A 57 1.80 -12.33 -0.15
CA ALA A 57 1.98 -13.36 0.88
C ALA A 57 3.21 -14.23 0.58
N THR A 58 3.37 -14.67 -0.68
CA THR A 58 4.54 -15.46 -1.12
C THR A 58 5.86 -14.70 -0.94
N ALA A 59 5.84 -13.38 -1.11
CA ALA A 59 6.99 -12.52 -0.94
C ALA A 59 7.31 -12.17 0.54
N ARG A 60 6.58 -12.74 1.52
CA ARG A 60 6.62 -12.34 2.93
C ARG A 60 6.53 -10.82 3.10
N TRP A 61 5.67 -10.20 2.30
CA TRP A 61 5.46 -8.77 2.33
C TRP A 61 4.83 -8.37 3.66
N TYR A 62 5.50 -7.46 4.37
CA TYR A 62 5.00 -6.90 5.61
C TYR A 62 4.16 -5.65 5.36
N GLY A 63 4.59 -4.79 4.44
CA GLY A 63 3.90 -3.54 4.14
C GLY A 63 4.81 -2.49 3.50
N LYS A 64 4.61 -1.23 3.87
CA LYS A 64 5.29 -0.07 3.27
C LYS A 64 5.77 0.90 4.34
N THR A 65 6.86 1.61 4.07
CA THR A 65 7.33 2.70 4.93
C THR A 65 7.52 3.96 4.11
N PHE A 66 6.88 5.05 4.52
CA PHE A 66 6.96 6.37 3.89
C PHE A 66 7.70 7.32 4.83
N ARG A 67 9.00 7.55 4.59
CA ARG A 67 9.79 8.47 5.42
C ARG A 67 9.62 9.91 5.00
N SER A 68 9.52 10.15 3.69
CA SER A 68 9.22 11.46 3.11
C SER A 68 8.59 11.31 1.73
N ALA A 69 8.24 12.44 1.11
CA ALA A 69 7.75 12.44 -0.27
C ALA A 69 8.73 11.84 -1.29
N ASN A 70 10.04 11.85 -1.03
CA ASN A 70 11.07 11.32 -1.94
C ASN A 70 11.88 10.16 -1.31
N ASP A 71 11.35 9.55 -0.23
CA ASP A 71 12.00 8.44 0.46
C ASP A 71 10.92 7.47 0.93
N VAL A 72 10.66 6.46 0.09
CA VAL A 72 9.61 5.47 0.29
C VAL A 72 10.15 4.08 0.04
N GLN A 73 9.86 3.17 0.97
CA GLN A 73 10.13 1.75 0.85
C GLN A 73 8.83 1.04 0.48
N PRO A 74 8.60 0.75 -0.82
CA PRO A 74 7.30 0.27 -1.30
C PRO A 74 7.03 -1.20 -0.95
N LEU A 75 8.08 -1.96 -0.64
CA LEU A 75 8.05 -3.39 -0.35
C LEU A 75 8.94 -3.68 0.85
N VAL A 76 8.41 -3.43 2.05
CA VAL A 76 9.04 -3.90 3.29
C VAL A 76 8.68 -5.38 3.45
N CYS A 77 9.69 -6.24 3.47
CA CYS A 77 9.55 -7.70 3.61
C CYS A 77 10.21 -8.18 4.92
N LEU A 78 9.84 -9.38 5.34
CA LEU A 78 10.53 -10.09 6.42
C LEU A 78 11.56 -11.07 5.87
N ASP A 79 12.76 -11.05 6.44
CA ASP A 79 13.79 -12.05 6.15
C ASP A 79 13.52 -13.38 6.90
N GLU A 80 14.51 -14.27 6.96
CA GLU A 80 14.39 -15.55 7.66
C GLU A 80 14.42 -15.42 9.19
N SER A 81 15.02 -14.36 9.73
CA SER A 81 15.06 -14.07 11.17
C SER A 81 13.79 -13.33 11.64
N GLY A 82 13.00 -12.82 10.71
CA GLY A 82 11.81 -12.00 10.97
C GLY A 82 12.14 -10.50 11.05
N GLU A 83 13.33 -10.08 10.62
CA GLU A 83 13.71 -8.68 10.52
C GLU A 83 13.15 -8.02 9.26
N LYS A 84 12.74 -6.76 9.40
CA LYS A 84 12.16 -5.95 8.31
C LYS A 84 13.28 -5.38 7.44
N PHE A 85 13.17 -5.53 6.13
CA PHE A 85 14.08 -4.88 5.17
C PHE A 85 13.31 -4.38 3.93
N SER A 86 13.87 -3.38 3.25
CA SER A 86 13.33 -2.89 1.97
C SER A 86 13.78 -3.83 0.84
N ASN A 87 12.83 -4.52 0.20
CA ASN A 87 13.11 -5.45 -0.89
C ASN A 87 13.24 -4.70 -2.23
N ILE A 88 14.35 -3.98 -2.37
CA ILE A 88 14.68 -3.17 -3.55
C ILE A 88 14.73 -4.03 -4.82
N ALA A 89 15.18 -5.28 -4.73
CA ALA A 89 15.25 -6.20 -5.87
C ALA A 89 13.85 -6.50 -6.43
N LEU A 90 12.89 -6.81 -5.57
CA LEU A 90 11.51 -7.08 -5.97
C LEU A 90 10.80 -5.80 -6.46
N GLY A 91 11.06 -4.66 -5.81
CA GLY A 91 10.51 -3.35 -6.19
C GLY A 91 11.16 -2.73 -7.42
N LYS A 92 12.27 -3.31 -7.88
CA LYS A 92 13.19 -2.77 -8.90
C LYS A 92 13.73 -1.38 -8.53
N GLY A 93 13.77 -1.06 -7.25
CA GLY A 93 14.02 0.29 -6.75
C GLY A 93 13.17 0.60 -5.52
N GLU A 94 13.26 1.84 -5.10
CA GLU A 94 12.39 2.43 -4.09
C GLU A 94 11.20 3.12 -4.78
N ALA A 95 10.58 4.08 -4.11
CA ALA A 95 9.46 4.82 -4.63
C ALA A 95 9.44 6.26 -4.11
N THR A 96 8.50 7.01 -4.66
CA THR A 96 8.30 8.41 -4.38
C THR A 96 6.80 8.71 -4.25
N LEU A 97 6.39 9.59 -3.34
CA LEU A 97 5.01 10.06 -3.24
C LEU A 97 4.79 11.31 -4.11
N ARG A 98 3.67 11.33 -4.83
CA ARG A 98 3.16 12.49 -5.58
C ARG A 98 1.66 12.62 -5.39
N LEU A 99 1.15 13.83 -5.53
CA LEU A 99 -0.28 14.04 -5.71
C LEU A 99 -0.60 13.77 -7.18
N ILE A 100 -1.48 12.80 -7.44
CA ILE A 100 -1.85 12.37 -8.78
C ILE A 100 -3.38 12.35 -8.89
N ASP A 101 -3.90 12.88 -10.00
CA ASP A 101 -5.31 12.72 -10.38
C ASP A 101 -5.56 11.26 -10.77
N PHE A 102 -6.52 10.63 -10.09
CA PHE A 102 -7.05 9.33 -10.45
C PHE A 102 -8.58 9.45 -10.51
N ASP A 103 -9.12 9.32 -11.73
CA ASP A 103 -10.55 9.44 -12.03
C ASP A 103 -11.18 10.75 -11.54
N GLY A 104 -10.47 11.87 -11.70
CA GLY A 104 -10.93 13.21 -11.31
C GLY A 104 -10.73 13.56 -9.83
N THR A 105 -10.12 12.66 -9.06
CA THR A 105 -9.78 12.90 -7.65
C THR A 105 -8.27 12.89 -7.46
N VAL A 106 -7.72 14.01 -6.98
CA VAL A 106 -6.29 14.11 -6.65
C VAL A 106 -6.03 13.50 -5.28
N THR A 107 -5.19 12.47 -5.22
CA THR A 107 -4.81 11.82 -3.97
C THR A 107 -3.31 11.53 -3.92
N ALA A 108 -2.74 11.43 -2.72
CA ALA A 108 -1.37 10.95 -2.56
C ALA A 108 -1.27 9.54 -3.16
N SER A 109 -0.25 9.38 -3.99
CA SER A 109 -0.01 8.18 -4.77
C SER A 109 1.48 7.88 -4.76
N MET A 110 1.83 6.61 -4.64
CA MET A 110 3.21 6.15 -4.65
C MET A 110 3.60 5.69 -6.06
N VAL A 111 4.63 6.32 -6.62
CA VAL A 111 5.20 6.01 -7.92
C VAL A 111 6.46 5.19 -7.68
N TYR A 112 6.52 3.98 -8.24
CA TYR A 112 7.73 3.16 -8.16
C TYR A 112 8.82 3.73 -9.08
N ASP A 113 10.06 3.80 -8.59
CA ASP A 113 11.15 4.41 -9.35
C ASP A 113 11.61 3.50 -10.50
N GLY A 114 11.57 2.18 -10.31
CA GLY A 114 12.10 1.19 -11.26
C GLY A 114 11.07 0.36 -12.00
N GLN A 115 9.77 0.65 -11.85
CA GLN A 115 8.73 -0.04 -12.59
C GLN A 115 7.53 0.87 -12.87
N PRO A 116 6.82 0.68 -14.01
CA PRO A 116 5.71 1.54 -14.42
C PRO A 116 4.42 1.18 -13.66
N VAL A 117 4.47 1.35 -12.34
CA VAL A 117 3.40 1.03 -11.38
C VAL A 117 3.17 2.26 -10.50
N ILE A 118 1.90 2.55 -10.24
CA ILE A 118 1.45 3.61 -9.35
C ILE A 118 0.43 3.02 -8.37
N ASP A 119 0.64 3.25 -7.08
CA ASP A 119 -0.32 2.89 -6.05
C ASP A 119 -1.07 4.16 -5.64
N HIS A 120 -2.39 4.22 -5.87
CA HIS A 120 -3.24 5.33 -5.43
C HIS A 120 -3.88 4.97 -4.09
N PHE A 121 -3.95 5.93 -3.16
CA PHE A 121 -4.47 5.69 -1.81
C PHE A 121 -5.76 6.48 -1.55
N ALA A 122 -6.68 5.89 -0.78
CA ALA A 122 -7.86 6.56 -0.27
C ALA A 122 -8.08 6.20 1.20
N LYS A 123 -8.58 7.16 1.98
CA LYS A 123 -8.72 7.07 3.44
C LYS A 123 -9.89 6.18 3.81
N VAL A 124 -9.65 5.16 4.63
CA VAL A 124 -10.70 4.36 5.27
C VAL A 124 -10.98 4.91 6.66
N ASP A 125 -9.93 5.14 7.44
CA ASP A 125 -9.96 5.78 8.76
C ASP A 125 -8.62 6.47 9.03
N ASP A 126 -8.36 6.95 10.26
CA ASP A 126 -7.12 7.66 10.59
C ASP A 126 -5.86 6.78 10.55
N ASP A 127 -6.05 5.46 10.62
CA ASP A 127 -4.99 4.47 10.69
C ASP A 127 -5.02 3.49 9.51
N THR A 128 -5.91 3.68 8.53
CA THR A 128 -6.14 2.74 7.44
C THR A 128 -6.37 3.43 6.11
N VAL A 129 -5.72 2.93 5.07
CA VAL A 129 -5.99 3.30 3.68
C VAL A 129 -6.27 2.09 2.81
N MET A 130 -7.12 2.29 1.82
CA MET A 130 -7.29 1.39 0.69
C MET A 130 -6.33 1.82 -0.44
N GLY A 131 -5.76 0.85 -1.14
CA GLY A 131 -4.83 1.06 -2.24
C GLY A 131 -5.31 0.41 -3.54
N ILE A 132 -5.14 1.11 -4.66
CA ILE A 132 -5.30 0.57 -6.02
C ILE A 132 -3.98 0.63 -6.75
N MET A 133 -3.54 -0.49 -7.32
CA MET A 133 -2.36 -0.53 -8.19
C MET A 133 -2.75 -0.36 -9.65
N THR A 134 -2.18 0.66 -10.29
CA THR A 134 -2.32 0.93 -11.72
C THR A 134 -0.96 0.92 -12.40
N GLY A 135 -0.96 0.87 -13.73
CA GLY A 135 0.28 0.95 -14.49
C GLY A 135 0.11 0.44 -15.91
N LYS A 136 1.16 0.59 -16.72
CA LYS A 136 1.12 0.19 -18.14
C LYS A 136 0.76 -1.28 -18.34
N LYS A 137 1.12 -2.13 -17.37
CA LYS A 137 0.85 -3.58 -17.36
C LYS A 137 -0.29 -3.98 -16.41
N LEU A 138 -0.84 -3.03 -15.68
CA LEU A 138 -1.91 -3.21 -14.69
C LEU A 138 -3.11 -2.39 -15.14
N GLN A 139 -3.87 -2.96 -16.07
CA GLN A 139 -5.13 -2.40 -16.55
C GLN A 139 -6.29 -3.01 -15.75
N ALA A 140 -7.44 -2.34 -15.74
CA ALA A 140 -8.61 -2.83 -15.05
C ALA A 140 -9.04 -4.24 -15.56
N PRO A 141 -9.53 -5.14 -14.68
CA PRO A 141 -9.70 -4.97 -13.23
C PRO A 141 -8.36 -4.86 -12.49
N TYR A 142 -8.25 -3.90 -11.57
CA TYR A 142 -7.02 -3.60 -10.86
C TYR A 142 -6.73 -4.58 -9.70
N PHE A 143 -5.51 -4.51 -9.17
CA PHE A 143 -5.16 -5.13 -7.91
C PHE A 143 -5.45 -4.17 -6.75
N TYR A 144 -6.04 -4.70 -5.68
CA TYR A 144 -6.48 -3.93 -4.52
C TYR A 144 -5.81 -4.44 -3.26
N PHE A 145 -5.46 -3.52 -2.39
CA PHE A 145 -4.83 -3.83 -1.11
C PHE A 145 -5.26 -2.82 -0.06
N TYR A 146 -4.88 -3.06 1.18
CA TYR A 146 -5.03 -2.10 2.25
C TYR A 146 -3.71 -1.94 3.01
N LEU A 147 -3.59 -0.83 3.72
CA LEU A 147 -2.51 -0.56 4.65
C LEU A 147 -3.10 -0.11 5.98
N GLU A 148 -2.58 -0.65 7.09
CA GLU A 148 -2.89 -0.24 8.45
C GLU A 148 -1.63 0.30 9.13
N ARG A 149 -1.74 1.38 9.90
CA ARG A 149 -0.60 1.95 10.60
C ARG A 149 0.05 0.92 11.51
N ASP A 150 1.36 0.79 11.37
CA ASP A 150 2.16 -0.02 12.27
C ASP A 150 2.44 0.78 13.53
N SER A 151 1.58 0.61 14.54
CA SER A 151 1.72 1.23 15.87
C SER A 151 2.83 0.62 16.72
N ARG A 152 3.58 -0.38 16.21
CA ARG A 152 4.79 -0.85 16.88
C ARG A 152 5.95 0.08 16.56
N PRO A 153 6.64 0.63 17.57
CA PRO A 153 7.86 1.38 17.31
C PRO A 153 8.86 0.48 16.58
N ALA A 154 9.53 1.02 15.57
CA ALA A 154 10.67 0.34 14.96
C ALA A 154 11.64 -0.07 16.08
N PRO A 155 12.22 -1.29 16.05
CA PRO A 155 13.27 -1.63 17.00
C PRO A 155 14.34 -0.54 16.89
N SER A 156 14.72 0.06 18.02
CA SER A 156 15.74 1.08 18.11
C SER A 156 17.11 0.47 17.79
N GLY A 157 17.33 0.18 16.50
CA GLY A 157 18.62 -0.20 15.95
C GLY A 157 19.46 1.06 15.86
N GLY A 158 20.24 1.30 16.92
CA GLY A 158 21.21 2.39 16.96
C GLY A 158 22.11 2.33 15.74
N CYS A 159 22.22 3.45 15.06
CA CYS A 159 23.26 3.71 14.08
C CYS A 159 24.61 3.56 14.80
N LEU A 160 25.25 2.40 14.66
CA LEU A 160 26.67 2.25 14.95
C LEU A 160 27.39 3.04 13.86
N ALA A 161 27.69 4.29 14.18
CA ALA A 161 28.64 5.09 13.44
C ALA A 161 29.97 4.35 13.38
N ASP A 162 30.49 4.22 12.17
CA ASP A 162 31.79 3.63 11.85
C ASP A 162 32.90 4.11 12.80
N ARG A 163 33.72 3.16 13.27
CA ARG A 163 35.07 3.39 13.79
C ARG A 163 36.06 2.52 13.04
#